data_AF-A0A093I3A5-F1
#
_entry.id   AF-A0A093I3A5-F1
#
_cell.length_a   1.000
_cell.length_b   1.000
_cell.length_c   1.000
_cell.angle_alpha   90.00
_cell.angle_beta   90.00
_cell.angle_gamma   90.00
#
_symmetry.space_group_name_H-M   'P 1'
#
loop_
_entity.id
_entity.type
_entity.pdbx_description
1 polymer ?
#
loop_
_entity_poly.entity_id
_entity_poly.type
_entity_poly.pdbx_seq_one_letter_code
_entity_poly.pdbx_strand_id
1 'polypeptide(L)'
;EWNSTVEQLEAEALKILLSEDYTEKEHLKLSNQKICLLQEEVCFHMEERKALLQEANDFFHTAGKVLDGLEGIENYLKIFNSESLYLPILTKKYEELQEAIKGCTASTLQKGQTLLNKADSHSSWVTGIQKMMQYVQKKVDKLIRQCPDYKEL
;
A
#
# COMPACT_ATOMS: atom_id res chain seq x y z
N GLU A 1 -16.84 -7.37 -20.51
CA GLU A 1 -18.16 -8.04 -20.60
C GLU A 1 -19.26 -7.18 -19.98
N TRP A 2 -19.21 -6.84 -18.68
CA TRP A 2 -20.29 -6.09 -18.01
C TRP A 2 -20.66 -4.71 -18.61
N ASN A 3 -19.70 -3.82 -18.93
CA ASN A 3 -20.01 -2.53 -19.56
C ASN A 3 -20.75 -2.68 -20.89
N SER A 4 -20.34 -3.66 -21.70
CA SER A 4 -20.99 -3.94 -22.99
C SER A 4 -22.43 -4.42 -22.81
N THR A 5 -22.71 -5.17 -21.73
CA THR A 5 -24.08 -5.59 -21.39
C THR A 5 -24.95 -4.39 -21.00
N VAL A 6 -24.41 -3.43 -20.22
CA VAL A 6 -25.16 -2.22 -19.85
C VAL A 6 -25.46 -1.37 -21.09
N GLU A 7 -24.47 -1.14 -21.95
CA GLU A 7 -24.64 -0.40 -23.22
C GLU A 7 -25.69 -1.06 -24.13
N GLN A 8 -25.73 -2.39 -24.19
CA GLN A 8 -26.76 -3.11 -24.95
C GLN A 8 -28.16 -2.93 -24.36
N LEU A 9 -28.29 -3.03 -23.03
CA LEU A 9 -29.56 -2.81 -22.34
C LEU A 9 -30.05 -1.36 -22.49
N GLU A 10 -29.13 -0.40 -22.50
CA GLU A 10 -29.45 1.00 -22.77
C GLU A 10 -29.95 1.22 -24.19
N ALA A 11 -29.25 0.67 -25.19
CA ALA A 11 -29.67 0.74 -26.59
C ALA A 11 -31.04 0.08 -26.81
N GLU A 12 -31.29 -1.06 -26.16
CA GLU A 12 -32.56 -1.77 -26.25
C GLU A 12 -33.70 -1.02 -25.55
N ALA A 13 -33.46 -0.47 -24.36
CA ALA A 13 -34.43 0.36 -23.66
C ALA A 13 -34.81 1.61 -24.48
N LEU A 14 -33.83 2.27 -25.10
CA LEU A 14 -34.06 3.40 -25.99
C LEU A 14 -34.94 3.00 -27.19
N LYS A 15 -34.66 1.85 -27.81
CA LYS A 15 -35.46 1.33 -28.93
C LYS A 15 -36.92 1.07 -28.52
N ILE A 16 -37.15 0.50 -27.33
CA ILE A 16 -38.51 0.23 -26.82
C ILE A 16 -39.24 1.52 -26.46
N LEU A 17 -38.56 2.50 -25.85
CA LEU A 17 -39.16 3.79 -25.48
C LEU A 17 -39.66 4.59 -26.69
N LEU A 18 -38.99 4.44 -27.84
CA LEU A 18 -39.37 5.03 -29.12
C LEU A 18 -40.56 4.32 -29.80
N SER A 19 -40.91 3.10 -29.40
CA SER A 19 -42.08 2.37 -29.93
C SER A 19 -43.37 2.92 -29.36
N GLU A 20 -44.40 3.13 -30.18
CA GLU A 20 -45.69 3.69 -29.74
C GLU A 20 -46.51 2.71 -28.88
N ASP A 21 -46.33 1.40 -29.07
CA ASP A 21 -47.20 0.36 -28.51
C ASP A 21 -46.83 -0.08 -27.08
N TYR A 22 -45.70 0.40 -26.54
CA TYR A 22 -45.25 -0.01 -25.21
C TYR A 22 -45.99 0.76 -24.11
N THR A 23 -46.65 0.04 -23.21
CA THR A 23 -47.56 0.58 -22.19
C THR A 23 -46.86 0.99 -20.88
N GLU A 24 -45.67 0.46 -20.60
CA GLU A 24 -44.94 0.65 -19.32
C GLU A 24 -43.72 1.59 -19.45
N LYS A 25 -43.78 2.58 -20.34
CA LYS A 25 -42.64 3.48 -20.67
C LYS A 25 -41.97 4.12 -19.46
N GLU A 26 -42.73 4.61 -18.48
CA GLU A 26 -42.16 5.26 -17.29
C GLU A 26 -41.38 4.29 -16.40
N HIS A 27 -41.87 3.05 -16.25
CA HIS A 27 -41.15 2.03 -15.49
C HIS A 27 -39.82 1.66 -16.18
N LEU A 28 -39.84 1.48 -17.51
CA LEU A 28 -38.62 1.21 -18.28
C LEU A 28 -37.63 2.36 -18.19
N LYS A 29 -38.10 3.62 -18.28
CA LYS A 29 -37.25 4.81 -18.13
C LYS A 29 -36.58 4.87 -16.75
N LEU A 30 -37.33 4.64 -15.68
CA LEU A 30 -36.78 4.61 -14.32
C LEU A 30 -35.77 3.47 -14.14
N SER A 31 -36.08 2.28 -14.67
CA SER A 31 -35.17 1.13 -14.60
C SER A 31 -33.87 1.39 -15.37
N ASN A 32 -33.97 2.02 -16.55
CA ASN A 32 -32.80 2.40 -17.35
C ASN A 32 -31.96 3.47 -16.64
N GLN A 33 -32.57 4.53 -16.09
CA GLN A 33 -31.84 5.51 -15.28
C GLN A 33 -31.11 4.86 -14.10
N LYS A 34 -31.76 3.90 -13.42
CA LYS A 34 -31.15 3.17 -12.32
C LYS A 34 -29.95 2.33 -12.77
N ILE A 35 -29.99 1.69 -13.94
CA ILE A 35 -28.86 0.89 -14.42
C ILE A 35 -27.65 1.78 -14.77
N CYS A 36 -27.88 2.95 -15.38
CA CYS A 36 -26.83 3.92 -15.67
C CYS A 36 -26.15 4.41 -14.37
N LEU A 37 -26.95 4.81 -13.36
CA LEU A 37 -26.42 5.27 -12.07
C LEU A 37 -25.59 4.18 -11.37
N LEU A 38 -26.09 2.94 -11.34
CA LEU A 38 -25.34 1.82 -10.78
C LEU A 38 -24.05 1.56 -11.56
N GLN A 39 -24.06 1.76 -12.88
CA GLN A 39 -22.85 1.60 -13.68
C GLN A 39 -21.78 2.62 -13.28
N GLU A 40 -22.17 3.88 -13.15
CA GLU A 40 -21.29 4.98 -12.72
C GLU A 40 -20.72 4.72 -11.32
N GLU A 41 -21.57 4.34 -10.34
CA GLU A 41 -21.16 4.04 -8.97
C GLU A 41 -20.14 2.90 -8.91
N VAL A 42 -20.40 1.80 -9.63
CA VAL A 42 -19.48 0.66 -9.66
C VAL A 42 -18.17 1.03 -10.35
N CYS A 43 -18.20 1.79 -11.44
CA CYS A 43 -16.98 2.24 -12.11
C CYS A 43 -16.14 3.13 -11.20
N PHE A 44 -16.77 4.06 -10.48
CA PHE A 44 -16.12 4.90 -9.48
C PHE A 44 -15.44 4.06 -8.40
N HIS A 45 -16.17 3.13 -7.77
CA HIS A 45 -15.61 2.27 -6.73
C HIS A 45 -14.51 1.33 -7.24
N MET A 46 -14.58 0.86 -8.49
CA MET A 46 -13.53 0.06 -9.10
C MET A 46 -12.23 0.85 -9.27
N GLU A 47 -12.31 2.11 -9.70
CA GLU A 47 -11.13 2.98 -9.82
C GLU A 47 -10.56 3.37 -8.45
N GLU A 48 -11.41 3.67 -7.45
CA GLU A 48 -10.96 3.88 -6.07
C GLU A 48 -10.21 2.65 -5.54
N ARG A 49 -10.81 1.45 -5.72
CA ARG A 49 -10.19 0.20 -5.30
C ARG A 49 -8.87 -0.06 -6.01
N LYS A 50 -8.79 0.23 -7.30
CA LYS A 50 -7.58 0.07 -8.11
C LYS A 50 -6.46 0.99 -7.62
N ALA A 51 -6.77 2.26 -7.33
CA ALA A 51 -5.80 3.20 -6.78
C ALA A 51 -5.26 2.70 -5.43
N LEU A 52 -6.14 2.26 -4.52
CA LEU A 52 -5.73 1.70 -3.23
C LEU A 52 -4.85 0.45 -3.37
N LEU A 53 -5.19 -0.45 -4.29
CA LEU A 53 -4.38 -1.63 -4.57
C LEU A 53 -3.00 -1.28 -5.13
N GLN A 54 -2.92 -0.27 -6.00
CA GLN A 54 -1.65 0.20 -6.54
C GLN A 54 -0.76 0.81 -5.46
N GLU A 55 -1.32 1.65 -4.59
CA GLU A 55 -0.57 2.23 -3.46
C GLU A 55 -0.10 1.14 -2.47
N ALA A 56 -0.96 0.17 -2.15
CA ALA A 56 -0.60 -0.95 -1.29
C ALA A 56 0.52 -1.80 -1.90
N ASN A 57 0.44 -2.09 -3.21
CA ASN A 57 1.49 -2.83 -3.92
C ASN A 57 2.83 -2.08 -3.92
N ASP A 58 2.82 -0.77 -4.16
CA ASP A 58 4.01 0.07 -4.08
C ASP A 58 4.62 0.09 -2.66
N PHE A 59 3.78 0.12 -1.63
CA PHE A 59 4.24 -0.02 -0.24
C PHE A 59 4.96 -1.35 -0.01
N PHE A 60 4.36 -2.49 -0.38
CA PHE A 60 4.98 -3.81 -0.18
C PHE A 60 6.27 -3.97 -0.99
N HIS A 61 6.33 -3.43 -2.20
CA HIS A 61 7.55 -3.42 -3.01
C HIS A 61 8.66 -2.57 -2.37
N THR A 62 8.31 -1.38 -1.88
CA THR A 62 9.25 -0.52 -1.15
C THR A 62 9.74 -1.20 0.13
N ALA A 63 8.84 -1.85 0.87
CA ALA A 63 9.19 -2.60 2.07
C ALA A 63 10.15 -3.75 1.77
N GLY A 64 9.96 -4.48 0.67
CA GLY A 64 10.90 -5.51 0.21
C GLY A 64 12.30 -4.96 0.01
N LYS A 65 12.45 -3.86 -0.74
CA LYS A 65 13.75 -3.22 -0.96
C LYS A 65 14.42 -2.74 0.34
N VAL A 66 13.63 -2.20 1.28
CA VAL A 66 14.15 -1.80 2.59
C VAL A 66 14.65 -3.01 3.36
N LEU A 67 13.91 -4.11 3.35
CA LEU A 67 14.33 -5.35 4.03
C LEU A 67 15.63 -5.91 3.45
N ASP A 68 15.78 -5.90 2.12
CA ASP A 68 17.04 -6.28 1.46
C ASP A 68 18.20 -5.38 1.88
N GLY A 69 17.96 -4.05 1.96
CA GLY A 69 18.95 -3.09 2.44
C GLY A 69 19.33 -3.31 3.92
N LEU A 70 18.36 -3.60 4.78
CA LEU A 70 18.59 -3.92 6.19
C LEU A 70 19.36 -5.24 6.35
N GLU A 71 19.14 -6.23 5.49
CA GLU A 71 19.93 -7.46 5.45
C GLU A 71 21.38 -7.20 5.02
N GLY A 72 21.60 -6.33 4.03
CA GLY A 72 22.94 -5.87 3.65
C GLY A 72 23.68 -5.21 4.82
N ILE A 73 22.98 -4.36 5.56
CA ILE A 73 23.49 -3.74 6.79
C ILE A 73 23.80 -4.79 7.88
N GLU A 74 22.91 -5.76 8.08
CA GLU A 74 23.11 -6.86 9.04
C GLU A 74 24.37 -7.66 8.72
N ASN A 75 24.59 -7.96 7.43
CA ASN A 75 25.77 -8.68 6.98
C ASN A 75 27.05 -7.86 7.11
N TYR A 76 26.98 -6.55 6.79
CA TYR A 76 28.08 -5.63 7.03
C TYR A 76 28.48 -5.59 8.51
N LEU A 77 27.51 -5.47 9.42
CA LEU A 77 27.75 -5.47 10.87
C LEU A 77 28.43 -6.75 11.36
N LYS A 78 28.03 -7.93 10.85
CA LYS A 78 28.65 -9.20 11.25
C LYS A 78 30.13 -9.27 10.87
N ILE A 79 30.46 -8.83 9.66
CA ILE A 79 31.86 -8.80 9.18
C ILE A 79 32.64 -7.77 9.99
N PHE A 80 32.10 -6.56 10.12
CA PHE A 80 32.72 -5.46 10.83
C PHE A 80 33.00 -5.76 12.31
N ASN A 81 32.05 -6.39 13.02
CA ASN A 81 32.24 -6.80 14.42
C ASN A 81 33.29 -7.92 14.59
N SER A 82 33.68 -8.60 13.51
CA SER A 82 34.77 -9.58 13.53
C SER A 82 36.16 -8.95 13.32
N GLU A 83 36.22 -7.70 12.87
CA GLU A 83 37.46 -6.97 12.67
C GLU A 83 37.86 -6.22 13.95
N SER A 84 39.13 -6.33 14.37
CA SER A 84 39.64 -5.58 15.53
C SER A 84 39.90 -4.12 15.17
N LEU A 85 38.89 -3.26 15.34
CA LEU A 85 38.96 -1.84 15.01
C LEU A 85 39.15 -0.95 16.24
N TYR A 86 39.73 0.23 16.03
CA TYR A 86 39.97 1.23 17.08
C TYR A 86 38.65 1.95 17.46
N LEU A 87 38.42 2.18 18.75
CA LEU A 87 37.16 2.63 19.34
C LEU A 87 36.51 3.90 18.71
N PRO A 88 37.25 4.95 18.31
CA PRO A 88 36.67 6.14 17.68
C PRO A 88 36.18 5.90 16.25
N ILE A 89 36.87 5.04 15.49
CA ILE A 89 36.44 4.64 14.15
C ILE A 89 35.15 3.82 14.25
N LEU A 90 35.09 2.97 15.28
CA LEU A 90 33.95 2.13 15.60
C LEU A 90 32.70 2.98 15.91
N THR A 91 32.84 4.00 16.74
CA THR A 91 31.74 4.94 17.11
C THR A 91 31.17 5.67 15.90
N LYS A 92 32.02 6.30 15.09
CA LYS A 92 31.58 7.04 13.90
C LYS A 92 30.84 6.15 12.90
N LYS A 93 31.28 4.90 12.76
CA LYS A 93 30.63 3.93 11.85
C LYS A 93 29.24 3.54 12.33
N TYR A 94 29.03 3.38 13.63
CA TYR A 94 27.69 3.10 14.15
C TYR A 94 26.73 4.28 13.99
N GLU A 95 27.20 5.52 14.12
CA GLU A 95 26.39 6.72 13.83
C GLU A 95 25.97 6.77 12.35
N GLU A 96 26.92 6.57 11.43
CA GLU A 96 26.64 6.49 9.99
C GLU A 96 25.60 5.40 9.68
N LEU A 97 25.68 4.27 10.38
CA LEU A 97 24.76 3.16 10.21
C LEU A 97 23.36 3.45 10.73
N GLN A 98 23.24 4.07 11.91
CA GLN A 98 21.94 4.46 12.46
C GLN A 98 21.21 5.44 11.53
N GLU A 99 21.94 6.43 10.99
CA GLU A 99 21.38 7.35 10.00
C GLU A 99 21.01 6.66 8.69
N ALA A 100 21.81 5.70 8.21
CA ALA A 100 21.47 4.91 7.03
C ALA A 100 20.20 4.07 7.24
N ILE A 101 20.04 3.41 8.39
CA ILE A 101 18.86 2.63 8.77
C ILE A 101 17.62 3.54 8.82
N LYS A 102 17.74 4.71 9.47
CA LYS A 102 16.65 5.68 9.57
C LYS A 102 16.25 6.22 8.20
N GLY A 103 17.24 6.58 7.38
CA GLY A 103 17.03 7.09 6.02
C GLY A 103 16.32 6.07 5.12
N CYS A 104 16.71 4.80 5.18
CA CYS A 104 16.11 3.78 4.33
C CYS A 104 14.70 3.37 4.79
N THR A 105 14.41 3.40 6.10
CA THR A 105 13.13 2.91 6.65
C THR A 105 12.03 3.96 6.73
N ALA A 106 12.37 5.25 6.88
CA ALA A 106 11.41 6.32 7.09
C ALA A 106 10.32 6.38 6.00
N SER A 107 10.72 6.27 4.73
CA SER A 107 9.79 6.36 3.60
C SER A 107 8.77 5.21 3.60
N THR A 108 9.21 3.98 3.87
CA THR A 108 8.33 2.80 3.94
C THR A 108 7.34 2.90 5.10
N LEU A 109 7.80 3.32 6.29
CA LEU A 109 6.92 3.49 7.45
C LEU A 109 5.89 4.61 7.22
N GLN A 110 6.29 5.71 6.59
CA GLN A 110 5.39 6.80 6.21
C GLN A 110 4.34 6.35 5.18
N LYS A 111 4.75 5.58 4.15
CA LYS A 111 3.82 5.00 3.17
C LYS A 111 2.80 4.08 3.85
N GLY A 112 3.27 3.19 4.73
CA GLY A 112 2.41 2.31 5.51
C GLY A 112 1.40 3.09 6.36
N GLN A 113 1.85 4.14 7.05
CA GLN A 113 0.95 5.00 7.85
C GLN A 113 -0.09 5.71 7.00
N THR A 114 0.29 6.22 5.83
CA THR A 114 -0.65 6.86 4.89
C THR A 114 -1.75 5.90 4.47
N LEU A 115 -1.41 4.63 4.19
CA LEU A 115 -2.41 3.61 3.83
C LEU A 115 -3.34 3.27 4.99
N LEU A 116 -2.81 3.20 6.22
CA LEU A 116 -3.64 2.97 7.41
C LEU A 116 -4.63 4.10 7.64
N ASN A 117 -4.26 5.34 7.36
CA ASN A 117 -5.14 6.50 7.50
C ASN A 117 -6.28 6.52 6.46
N LYS A 118 -6.09 5.85 5.32
CA LYS A 118 -7.10 5.73 4.25
C LYS A 118 -8.03 4.52 4.43
N ALA A 119 -7.67 3.59 5.32
CA ALA A 119 -8.39 2.34 5.43
C ALA A 119 -9.52 2.43 6.44
N ASP A 120 -10.68 1.87 6.07
CA ASP A 120 -11.75 1.63 7.03
C ASP A 120 -11.30 0.63 8.10
N SER A 121 -11.77 0.81 9.33
CA SER A 121 -11.41 -0.03 10.48
C SER A 121 -11.71 -1.53 10.31
N HIS A 122 -12.53 -1.91 9.33
CA HIS A 122 -12.92 -3.29 9.01
C HIS A 122 -12.20 -3.89 7.80
N SER A 123 -11.24 -3.18 7.22
CA SER A 123 -10.53 -3.61 6.03
C SER A 123 -9.53 -4.76 6.31
N SER A 124 -9.71 -5.92 5.65
CA SER A 124 -8.83 -7.09 5.82
C SER A 124 -7.36 -6.87 5.43
N TRP A 125 -7.10 -5.89 4.55
CA TRP A 125 -5.76 -5.53 4.08
C TRP A 125 -4.96 -4.69 5.09
N VAL A 126 -5.64 -4.03 6.05
CA VAL A 126 -5.01 -3.27 7.15
C VAL A 126 -4.06 -4.14 7.96
N THR A 127 -4.48 -5.37 8.26
CA THR A 127 -3.67 -6.32 9.03
C THR A 127 -2.36 -6.65 8.31
N GLY A 128 -2.36 -6.73 6.97
CA GLY A 128 -1.16 -6.98 6.17
C GLY A 128 -0.16 -5.84 6.28
N ILE A 129 -0.63 -4.59 6.17
CA ILE A 129 0.19 -3.38 6.29
C ILE A 129 0.79 -3.29 7.69
N GLN A 130 -0.02 -3.45 8.74
CA GLN A 130 0.45 -3.41 10.13
C GLN A 130 1.52 -4.47 10.40
N LYS A 131 1.30 -5.71 9.95
CA LYS A 131 2.28 -6.80 10.11
C LYS A 131 3.60 -6.48 9.43
N MET A 132 3.56 -5.93 8.21
CA MET A 132 4.78 -5.55 7.50
C MET A 132 5.53 -4.41 8.18
N MET A 133 4.82 -3.36 8.61
CA MET A 133 5.44 -2.25 9.36
C MET A 133 6.07 -2.74 10.66
N GLN A 134 5.38 -3.60 11.41
CA GLN A 134 5.93 -4.22 12.62
C GLN A 134 7.16 -5.09 12.32
N TYR A 135 7.17 -5.80 11.20
CA TYR A 135 8.30 -6.62 10.80
C TYR A 135 9.54 -5.77 10.46
N VAL A 136 9.36 -4.70 9.67
CA VAL A 136 10.41 -3.71 9.39
C VAL A 136 10.94 -3.11 10.69
N GLN A 137 10.06 -2.66 11.59
CA GLN A 137 10.46 -2.07 12.86
C GLN A 137 11.25 -3.06 13.73
N LYS A 138 10.82 -4.32 13.83
CA LYS A 138 11.57 -5.37 14.58
C LYS A 138 12.98 -5.59 14.03
N LYS A 139 13.13 -5.57 12.70
CA LYS A 139 14.44 -5.67 12.04
C LYS A 139 15.32 -4.46 12.36
N VAL A 140 14.75 -3.25 12.31
CA VAL A 140 15.43 -2.00 12.71
C VAL A 140 15.87 -2.05 14.17
N ASP A 141 14.97 -2.40 15.09
CA ASP A 141 15.27 -2.47 16.52
C ASP A 141 16.39 -3.49 16.81
N LYS A 142 16.38 -4.62 16.11
CA LYS A 142 17.45 -5.63 16.21
C LYS A 142 18.80 -5.06 15.79
N LEU A 143 18.86 -4.32 14.69
CA LEU A 143 20.09 -3.71 14.18
C LEU A 143 20.60 -2.62 15.10
N ILE A 144 19.72 -1.74 15.59
CA ILE A 144 20.08 -0.67 16.52
C ILE A 144 20.67 -1.25 17.82
N ARG A 145 20.10 -2.34 18.35
CA ARG A 145 20.63 -3.02 19.55
C ARG A 145 22.01 -3.66 19.35
N GLN A 146 22.42 -3.91 18.11
CA GLN A 146 23.76 -4.39 17.81
C GLN A 146 24.79 -3.25 17.75
N CYS A 147 24.34 -2.00 17.68
CA CYS A 147 25.18 -0.83 17.88
C CYS A 147 25.30 -0.56 19.39
N PRO A 148 26.50 -0.53 19.97
CA PRO A 148 26.69 -0.14 21.37
C PRO A 148 26.21 1.30 21.60
N ASP A 149 25.54 1.55 22.73
CA ASP A 149 25.28 2.91 23.20
C ASP A 149 26.61 3.49 23.74
N TYR A 150 27.33 4.23 22.89
CA TYR A 150 28.65 4.79 23.22
C TYR A 150 28.61 5.93 24.25
N LYS A 151 27.44 6.24 24.82
CA LYS A 151 27.30 7.29 25.85
C LYS A 151 27.80 6.88 27.25
N GLU A 152 28.19 5.61 27.46
CA GLU A 152 28.62 5.09 28.78
C GLU A 152 30.06 4.52 28.83
N LEU A 153 30.93 4.76 27.84
CA LEU A 153 32.35 4.37 27.87
C LEU A 153 33.31 5.55 28.04
#